data_AF-A0A183I7Q6-F1
#
_entry.id   AF-A0A183I7Q6-F1
#
_cell.length_a   1.000
_cell.length_b   1.000
_cell.length_c   1.000
_cell.angle_alpha   90.00
_cell.angle_beta   90.00
_cell.angle_gamma   90.00
#
_symmetry.space_group_name_H-M   'P 1'
#
loop_
_entity.id
_entity.type
_entity.pdbx_description
1 polymer ?
#
loop_
_entity_poly.entity_id
_entity_poly.type
_entity_poly.pdbx_seq_one_letter_code
_entity_poly.pdbx_strand_id
1 'polypeptide(L)'
;MLDKSDKEKFVGVLMQAKKKFVGIEGTCIRLDELLKLVENECAPEANTLCSQFEYVQSSFFQLECDRIKEKLRVLVLQLDRLVDLMAKRKILLLKCKEFQKFVKDAEDKLLKIMHEASIGVEIDMYGITNEMSEVFDKLDKLGKELTVYQLDANMTIADISVVDALNRIKNIPLSVGSTEEPMGLSKRFQEFFDVSNQLESAFFTDIHTCEQLDDVIEFITVSLENGKKEAELMVQLTAISDDLT
;
A
#
# COMPACT_ATOMS: atom_id res chain seq x y z
N MET A 1 -13.21 25.45 -32.55
CA MET A 1 -12.69 26.06 -31.30
C MET A 1 -13.80 25.91 -30.28
N LEU A 2 -13.58 25.15 -29.20
CA LEU A 2 -14.57 25.06 -28.11
C LEU A 2 -14.69 26.43 -27.43
N ASP A 3 -15.93 26.89 -27.28
CA ASP A 3 -16.26 28.17 -26.64
C ASP A 3 -15.73 28.18 -25.20
N LYS A 4 -15.33 29.36 -24.72
CA LYS A 4 -14.80 29.59 -23.38
C LYS A 4 -15.81 29.14 -22.31
N SER A 5 -17.10 29.29 -22.61
CA SER A 5 -18.25 28.81 -21.84
C SER A 5 -18.27 27.28 -21.69
N ASP A 6 -17.95 26.52 -22.75
CA ASP A 6 -17.96 25.06 -22.73
C ASP A 6 -16.76 24.49 -21.94
N LYS A 7 -15.61 25.18 -22.00
CA LYS A 7 -14.44 24.84 -21.17
C LYS A 7 -14.70 25.09 -19.69
N GLU A 8 -15.35 26.20 -19.34
CA GLU A 8 -15.69 26.52 -17.95
C GLU A 8 -16.77 25.57 -17.39
N LYS A 9 -17.74 25.16 -18.21
CA LYS A 9 -18.69 24.09 -17.85
C LYS A 9 -18.00 22.75 -17.63
N PHE A 10 -17.06 22.35 -18.50
CA PHE A 10 -16.33 21.09 -18.35
C PHE A 10 -15.46 21.09 -17.08
N VAL A 11 -14.79 22.21 -16.79
CA VAL A 11 -14.02 22.40 -15.55
C VAL A 11 -14.94 22.44 -14.32
N GLY A 12 -16.11 23.07 -14.41
CA GLY A 12 -17.11 23.10 -13.35
C GLY A 12 -17.70 21.72 -13.02
N VAL A 13 -17.98 20.91 -14.04
CA VAL A 13 -18.42 19.51 -13.90
C VAL A 13 -17.30 18.65 -13.31
N LEU A 14 -16.05 18.84 -13.75
CA LEU A 14 -14.88 18.17 -13.16
C LEU A 14 -14.66 18.56 -11.69
N MET A 15 -14.83 19.83 -11.33
CA MET A 15 -14.71 20.32 -9.95
C MET A 15 -15.85 19.84 -9.05
N GLN A 16 -17.09 19.76 -9.56
CA GLN A 16 -18.22 19.18 -8.83
C GLN A 16 -18.09 17.67 -8.67
N ALA A 17 -17.57 16.96 -9.68
CA ALA A 17 -17.27 15.52 -9.59
C ALA A 17 -16.17 15.24 -8.55
N LYS A 18 -15.16 16.13 -8.46
CA LYS A 18 -14.10 16.07 -7.43
C LYS A 18 -14.62 16.18 -5.99
N LYS A 19 -15.79 16.80 -5.79
CA LYS A 19 -16.41 17.01 -4.48
C LYS A 19 -17.39 15.90 -4.06
N LYS A 20 -17.81 15.02 -4.98
CA LYS A 20 -18.89 14.05 -4.72
C LYS A 20 -18.44 12.59 -4.54
N PHE A 21 -17.17 12.27 -4.76
CA PHE A 21 -16.69 10.88 -4.70
C PHE A 21 -15.30 10.81 -4.08
N VAL A 22 -15.25 10.74 -2.75
CA VAL A 22 -14.01 10.50 -1.99
C VAL A 22 -14.03 9.04 -1.54
N GLY A 23 -13.72 8.12 -2.46
CA GLY A 23 -13.67 6.69 -2.18
C GLY A 23 -13.46 5.85 -3.42
N ILE A 24 -12.78 4.70 -3.24
CA ILE A 24 -12.45 3.73 -4.29
C ILE A 24 -13.66 3.39 -5.18
N GLU A 25 -14.83 3.19 -4.57
CA GLU A 25 -16.10 2.88 -5.26
C GLU A 25 -16.48 3.94 -6.30
N GLY A 26 -16.46 5.21 -5.91
CA GLY A 26 -16.84 6.33 -6.76
C GLY A 26 -15.87 6.52 -7.93
N THR A 27 -14.58 6.33 -7.67
CA THR A 27 -13.55 6.37 -8.71
C THR A 27 -13.71 5.21 -9.70
N CYS A 28 -14.03 3.99 -9.22
CA CYS A 28 -14.31 2.86 -10.10
C CYS A 28 -15.52 3.09 -11.01
N ILE A 29 -16.64 3.60 -10.47
CA ILE A 29 -17.84 3.93 -11.26
C ILE A 29 -17.49 4.96 -12.34
N ARG A 30 -16.71 5.99 -11.99
CA ARG A 30 -16.31 7.01 -12.94
C ARG A 30 -15.41 6.48 -14.05
N LEU A 31 -14.47 5.60 -13.71
CA LEU A 31 -13.64 4.92 -14.71
C LEU A 31 -14.51 4.08 -15.65
N ASP A 32 -15.54 3.41 -15.14
CA ASP A 32 -16.48 2.64 -15.96
C ASP A 32 -17.32 3.51 -16.90
N GLU A 33 -17.82 4.65 -16.42
CA GLU A 33 -18.51 5.63 -17.27
C GLU A 33 -17.60 6.12 -18.39
N LEU A 34 -16.35 6.46 -18.08
CA LEU A 34 -15.39 6.97 -19.06
C LEU A 34 -14.98 5.90 -20.07
N LEU A 35 -14.74 4.66 -19.63
CA LEU A 35 -14.42 3.55 -20.52
C LEU A 35 -15.58 3.27 -21.49
N LYS A 36 -16.83 3.27 -20.98
CA LYS A 36 -18.03 3.10 -21.81
C LYS A 36 -18.23 4.26 -22.79
N LEU A 37 -17.93 5.49 -22.38
CA LEU A 37 -17.99 6.65 -23.28
C LEU A 37 -17.03 6.48 -24.46
N VAL A 38 -15.80 6.04 -24.19
CA VAL A 38 -14.81 5.81 -25.25
C VAL A 38 -15.25 4.68 -26.18
N GLU A 39 -15.73 3.57 -25.62
CA GLU A 39 -16.19 2.40 -26.37
C GLU A 39 -17.40 2.71 -27.27
N ASN A 40 -18.40 3.44 -26.75
CA ASN A 40 -19.68 3.62 -27.44
C ASN A 40 -19.74 4.89 -28.31
N GLU A 41 -18.92 5.90 -28.03
CA GLU A 41 -18.98 7.19 -28.73
C GLU A 41 -17.67 7.52 -29.42
N CYS A 42 -16.57 7.66 -28.67
CA CYS A 42 -15.32 8.20 -29.22
C CYS A 42 -14.67 7.29 -30.26
N ALA A 43 -14.59 5.97 -30.01
CA ALA A 43 -14.00 5.02 -30.95
C ALA A 43 -14.82 4.89 -32.24
N PRO A 44 -16.16 4.73 -32.21
CA PRO A 44 -16.98 4.76 -33.42
C PRO A 44 -16.88 6.06 -34.21
N GLU A 45 -16.86 7.21 -33.53
CA GLU A 45 -16.73 8.52 -34.20
C GLU A 45 -15.36 8.67 -34.89
N ALA A 46 -14.27 8.29 -34.22
CA ALA A 46 -12.94 8.30 -34.79
C ALA A 46 -12.82 7.38 -36.02
N ASN A 47 -13.43 6.20 -35.98
CA ASN A 47 -13.46 5.26 -37.11
C ASN A 47 -14.29 5.80 -38.28
N THR A 48 -15.42 6.43 -37.99
CA THR A 48 -16.27 7.09 -38.99
C THR A 48 -15.51 8.22 -39.67
N LEU A 49 -14.83 9.06 -38.90
CA LEU A 49 -14.03 10.18 -39.41
C LEU A 49 -12.83 9.68 -40.25
N CYS A 50 -12.14 8.62 -39.80
CA CYS A 50 -11.09 7.99 -40.59
C CYS A 50 -11.61 7.49 -41.95
N SER A 51 -12.79 6.86 -41.95
CA SER A 51 -13.43 6.38 -43.17
C SER A 51 -13.81 7.54 -44.10
N GLN A 52 -14.38 8.62 -43.56
CA GLN A 52 -14.71 9.83 -44.33
C GLN A 52 -13.49 10.44 -45.02
N PHE A 53 -12.33 10.47 -44.34
CA PHE A 53 -11.09 10.96 -44.96
C PHE A 53 -10.59 10.06 -46.10
N GLU A 54 -10.86 8.77 -46.08
CA GLU A 54 -10.47 7.85 -47.16
C GLU A 54 -11.24 8.11 -48.46
N TYR A 55 -12.47 8.62 -48.37
CA TYR A 55 -13.26 9.01 -49.55
C TYR A 55 -12.79 10.31 -50.22
N VAL A 56 -11.91 11.09 -49.59
CA VAL A 56 -11.43 12.38 -50.13
C VAL A 56 -10.22 12.20 -51.07
N GLN A 57 -9.79 10.95 -51.32
CA GLN A 57 -8.58 10.53 -52.06
C GLN A 57 -8.35 11.16 -53.46
N SER A 58 -9.34 11.83 -54.06
CA SER A 58 -9.25 12.49 -55.37
C SER A 58 -9.52 14.01 -55.35
N SER A 59 -9.34 14.65 -54.20
CA SER A 59 -9.60 16.09 -54.02
C SER A 59 -8.34 16.95 -54.23
N PHE A 60 -8.53 18.21 -54.63
CA PHE A 60 -7.49 19.25 -54.63
C PHE A 60 -6.83 19.42 -53.24
N PHE A 61 -7.53 19.03 -52.17
CA PHE A 61 -7.10 19.17 -50.77
C PHE A 61 -6.42 17.92 -50.18
N GLN A 62 -5.89 17.02 -51.02
CA GLN A 62 -5.35 15.75 -50.56
C GLN A 62 -4.28 15.90 -49.47
N LEU A 63 -3.35 16.85 -49.64
CA LEU A 63 -2.26 17.10 -48.68
C LEU A 63 -2.78 17.59 -47.31
N GLU A 64 -3.75 18.50 -47.31
CA GLU A 64 -4.41 18.97 -46.09
C GLU A 64 -5.17 17.85 -45.40
N CYS A 65 -5.88 17.01 -46.18
CA CYS A 65 -6.59 15.84 -45.67
C CYS A 65 -5.62 14.81 -45.06
N ASP A 66 -4.50 14.52 -45.71
CA ASP A 66 -3.47 13.61 -45.18
C ASP A 66 -2.89 14.14 -43.86
N ARG A 67 -2.64 15.45 -43.77
CA ARG A 67 -2.16 16.10 -42.55
C ARG A 67 -3.19 16.02 -41.41
N ILE A 68 -4.48 16.17 -41.71
CA ILE A 68 -5.54 16.01 -40.69
C ILE A 68 -5.67 14.55 -40.26
N LYS A 69 -5.61 13.60 -41.21
CA LYS A 69 -5.64 12.16 -40.94
C LYS A 69 -4.51 11.73 -40.01
N GLU A 70 -3.30 12.26 -40.23
CA GLU A 70 -2.17 11.94 -39.36
C GLU A 70 -2.34 12.48 -37.94
N LYS A 71 -2.84 13.72 -37.79
CA LYS A 71 -3.18 14.26 -36.48
C LYS A 71 -4.27 13.44 -35.78
N LEU A 72 -5.28 12.98 -36.51
CA LEU A 72 -6.32 12.11 -35.99
C LEU A 72 -5.75 10.79 -35.50
N ARG A 73 -4.86 10.14 -36.24
CA ARG A 73 -4.18 8.91 -35.81
C ARG A 73 -3.40 9.10 -34.52
N VAL A 74 -2.67 10.21 -34.38
CA VAL A 74 -1.96 10.54 -33.14
C VAL A 74 -2.93 10.68 -31.96
N LEU A 75 -4.08 11.35 -32.16
CA LEU A 75 -5.10 11.49 -31.12
C LEU A 75 -5.74 10.15 -30.74
N VAL A 76 -6.03 9.27 -31.71
CA VAL A 76 -6.54 7.91 -31.45
C VAL A 76 -5.52 7.11 -30.65
N LEU A 77 -4.25 7.13 -31.04
CA LEU A 77 -3.19 6.43 -30.29
C LEU A 77 -3.06 6.95 -28.85
N GLN A 78 -3.22 8.26 -28.63
CA GLN A 78 -3.23 8.85 -27.29
C GLN A 78 -4.45 8.42 -26.48
N LEU A 79 -5.63 8.34 -27.13
CA LEU A 79 -6.85 7.85 -26.50
C LEU A 79 -6.71 6.38 -26.08
N ASP A 80 -6.16 5.53 -26.93
CA ASP A 80 -5.92 4.11 -26.62
C ASP A 80 -5.00 3.93 -25.41
N ARG A 81 -3.92 4.73 -25.33
CA ARG A 81 -3.02 4.74 -24.16
C ARG A 81 -3.75 5.19 -22.89
N LEU A 82 -4.66 6.16 -23.00
CA LEU A 82 -5.47 6.62 -21.87
C LEU A 82 -6.43 5.52 -21.41
N VAL A 83 -7.08 4.82 -22.35
CA VAL A 83 -7.98 3.69 -22.07
C VAL A 83 -7.25 2.57 -21.34
N ASP A 84 -6.07 2.18 -21.82
CA ASP A 84 -5.22 1.17 -21.16
C ASP A 84 -4.87 1.58 -19.73
N LEU A 85 -4.44 2.83 -19.52
CA LEU A 85 -4.14 3.36 -18.18
C LEU A 85 -5.38 3.40 -17.27
N MET A 86 -6.54 3.80 -17.80
CA MET A 86 -7.79 3.81 -17.03
C MET A 86 -8.21 2.40 -16.61
N ALA A 87 -8.08 1.42 -17.50
CA ALA A 87 -8.37 0.02 -17.21
C ALA A 87 -7.42 -0.53 -16.14
N LYS A 88 -6.11 -0.30 -16.25
CA LYS A 88 -5.12 -0.70 -15.25
C LYS A 88 -5.37 -0.06 -13.88
N ARG A 89 -5.70 1.24 -13.85
CA ARG A 89 -6.09 1.94 -12.61
C ARG A 89 -7.36 1.38 -11.99
N LYS A 90 -8.35 1.01 -12.80
CA LYS A 90 -9.57 0.35 -12.31
C LYS A 90 -9.23 -1.00 -11.66
N ILE A 91 -8.38 -1.81 -12.29
CA ILE A 91 -7.94 -3.10 -11.74
C ILE A 91 -7.23 -2.89 -10.40
N LEU A 92 -6.30 -1.95 -10.32
CA LEU A 92 -5.61 -1.61 -9.06
C LEU A 92 -6.62 -1.25 -7.96
N LEU A 93 -7.60 -0.39 -8.25
CA LEU A 93 -8.62 0.00 -7.27
C LEU A 93 -9.46 -1.19 -6.78
N LEU A 94 -9.83 -2.12 -7.66
CA LEU A 94 -10.52 -3.35 -7.27
C LEU A 94 -9.65 -4.23 -6.37
N LYS A 95 -8.37 -4.38 -6.70
CA LYS A 95 -7.40 -5.15 -5.90
C LYS A 95 -7.15 -4.52 -4.53
N CYS A 96 -7.12 -3.21 -4.45
CA CYS A 96 -7.08 -2.49 -3.18
C CYS A 96 -8.31 -2.76 -2.31
N LYS A 97 -9.50 -2.79 -2.91
CA LYS A 97 -10.75 -3.14 -2.19
C LYS A 97 -10.73 -4.59 -1.69
N GLU A 98 -10.24 -5.53 -2.52
CA GLU A 98 -10.05 -6.93 -2.11
C GLU A 98 -9.10 -7.05 -0.92
N PHE A 99 -7.96 -6.34 -0.96
CA PHE A 99 -6.99 -6.30 0.14
C PHE A 99 -7.60 -5.73 1.42
N GLN A 100 -8.25 -4.56 1.35
CA GLN A 100 -8.88 -3.93 2.52
C GLN A 100 -9.95 -4.83 3.14
N LYS A 101 -10.75 -5.50 2.31
CA LYS A 101 -11.75 -6.46 2.78
C LYS A 101 -11.07 -7.64 3.47
N PHE A 102 -10.03 -8.21 2.88
CA PHE A 102 -9.30 -9.33 3.48
C PHE A 102 -8.71 -8.97 4.85
N VAL A 103 -8.05 -7.82 4.96
CA VAL A 103 -7.49 -7.33 6.23
C VAL A 103 -8.58 -7.17 7.29
N LYS A 104 -9.69 -6.54 6.93
CA LYS A 104 -10.83 -6.36 7.85
C LYS A 104 -11.43 -7.70 8.29
N ASP A 105 -11.67 -8.61 7.35
CA ASP A 105 -12.23 -9.93 7.65
C ASP A 105 -11.31 -10.74 8.59
N ALA A 106 -9.99 -10.61 8.42
CA ALA A 106 -9.00 -11.24 9.30
C ALA A 106 -8.96 -10.60 10.70
N GLU A 107 -8.96 -9.26 10.79
CA GLU A 107 -9.04 -8.52 12.04
C GLU A 107 -10.33 -8.87 12.82
N ASP A 108 -11.49 -8.84 12.16
CA ASP A 108 -12.79 -9.16 12.76
C ASP A 108 -12.84 -10.60 13.28
N LYS A 109 -12.24 -11.55 12.53
CA LYS A 109 -12.17 -12.96 12.95
C LYS A 109 -11.31 -13.15 14.19
N LEU A 110 -10.12 -12.55 14.24
CA LEU A 110 -9.23 -12.62 15.39
C LEU A 110 -9.83 -11.95 16.64
N LEU A 111 -10.47 -10.79 16.46
CA LEU A 111 -11.19 -10.12 17.55
C LEU A 111 -12.34 -10.97 18.12
N LYS A 112 -13.07 -11.68 17.25
CA LYS A 112 -14.12 -12.59 17.67
C LYS A 112 -13.57 -13.76 18.50
N ILE A 113 -12.48 -14.38 18.04
CA ILE A 113 -11.79 -15.46 18.76
C ILE A 113 -11.33 -14.97 20.14
N MET A 114 -10.73 -13.78 20.22
CA MET A 114 -10.33 -13.15 21.48
C MET A 114 -11.53 -12.92 22.41
N HIS A 115 -12.67 -12.48 21.87
CA HIS A 115 -13.87 -12.29 22.66
C HIS A 115 -14.40 -13.62 23.23
N GLU A 116 -14.43 -14.68 22.41
CA GLU A 116 -14.81 -16.04 22.84
C GLU A 116 -13.88 -16.56 23.95
N ALA A 117 -12.58 -16.30 23.83
CA ALA A 117 -11.60 -16.61 24.87
C ALA A 117 -11.95 -15.92 26.19
N SER A 118 -12.26 -14.61 26.12
CA SER A 118 -12.50 -13.76 27.29
C SER A 118 -13.73 -14.16 28.11
N ILE A 119 -14.68 -14.85 27.48
CA ILE A 119 -15.89 -15.39 28.13
C ILE A 119 -15.72 -16.85 28.57
N GLY A 120 -14.50 -17.39 28.52
CA GLY A 120 -14.15 -18.71 29.04
C GLY A 120 -14.41 -19.88 28.10
N VAL A 121 -14.55 -19.63 26.79
CA VAL A 121 -14.59 -20.70 25.78
C VAL A 121 -13.18 -21.25 25.60
N GLU A 122 -13.04 -22.57 25.61
CA GLU A 122 -11.76 -23.25 25.35
C GLU A 122 -11.34 -23.02 23.90
N ILE A 123 -10.10 -22.58 23.72
CA ILE A 123 -9.58 -22.18 22.42
C ILE A 123 -8.40 -23.07 22.02
N ASP A 124 -8.46 -23.55 20.78
CA ASP A 124 -7.34 -24.21 20.13
C ASP A 124 -6.27 -23.18 19.70
N MET A 125 -5.28 -22.97 20.57
CA MET A 125 -4.15 -22.08 20.30
C MET A 125 -3.29 -22.53 19.11
N TYR A 126 -3.19 -23.84 18.85
CA TYR A 126 -2.41 -24.36 17.73
C TYR A 126 -3.13 -24.08 16.40
N GLY A 127 -4.45 -24.29 16.37
CA GLY A 127 -5.30 -23.92 15.25
C GLY A 127 -5.21 -22.43 14.91
N ILE A 128 -5.25 -21.56 15.92
CA ILE A 128 -5.10 -20.10 15.73
C ILE A 128 -3.73 -19.74 15.17
N THR A 129 -2.67 -20.35 15.69
CA THR A 129 -1.29 -20.03 15.25
C THR A 129 -1.10 -20.38 13.77
N ASN A 130 -1.60 -21.55 13.33
CA ASN A 130 -1.58 -21.93 11.92
C ASN A 130 -2.42 -20.97 11.07
N GLU A 131 -3.61 -20.62 11.53
CA GLU A 131 -4.48 -19.70 10.80
C GLU A 131 -3.84 -18.30 10.66
N MET A 132 -3.18 -17.81 11.71
CA MET A 132 -2.47 -16.54 11.70
C MET A 132 -1.30 -16.56 10.71
N SER A 133 -0.57 -17.68 10.63
CA SER A 133 0.47 -17.89 9.61
C SER A 133 -0.10 -17.82 8.19
N GLU A 134 -1.23 -18.50 7.93
CA GLU A 134 -1.90 -18.46 6.62
C GLU A 134 -2.38 -17.04 6.26
N VAL A 135 -2.88 -16.30 7.24
CA VAL A 135 -3.28 -14.89 7.06
C VAL A 135 -2.08 -14.05 6.67
N PHE A 136 -0.92 -14.23 7.33
CA PHE A 136 0.29 -13.49 7.01
C PHE A 136 0.84 -13.83 5.63
N ASP A 137 0.90 -15.11 5.26
CA ASP A 137 1.34 -15.54 3.92
C ASP A 137 0.46 -14.93 2.82
N LYS A 138 -0.86 -14.91 3.05
CA LYS A 138 -1.81 -14.32 2.12
C LYS A 138 -1.71 -12.79 2.06
N LEU A 139 -1.44 -12.14 3.18
CA LEU A 139 -1.25 -10.69 3.25
C LEU A 139 0.02 -10.27 2.50
N ASP A 140 1.13 -10.98 2.68
CA ASP A 140 2.37 -10.77 1.92
C ASP A 140 2.15 -10.97 0.41
N LYS A 141 1.46 -12.05 0.02
CA LYS A 141 1.12 -12.29 -1.38
C LYS A 141 0.28 -11.16 -1.98
N LEU A 142 -0.79 -10.75 -1.32
CA LEU A 142 -1.63 -9.64 -1.79
C LEU A 142 -0.86 -8.32 -1.84
N GLY A 143 0.05 -8.09 -0.88
CA GLY A 143 0.94 -6.94 -0.87
C GLY A 143 1.83 -6.88 -2.11
N LYS A 144 2.48 -8.00 -2.46
CA LYS A 144 3.29 -8.11 -3.68
C LYS A 144 2.47 -7.91 -4.95
N GLU A 145 1.27 -8.48 -5.03
CA GLU A 145 0.35 -8.27 -6.15
C GLU A 145 -0.01 -6.78 -6.29
N LEU A 146 -0.32 -6.09 -5.18
CA LEU A 146 -0.63 -4.66 -5.19
C LEU A 146 0.52 -3.81 -5.75
N THR A 147 1.77 -4.11 -5.39
CA THR A 147 2.93 -3.40 -5.93
C THR A 147 3.03 -3.53 -7.45
N VAL A 148 2.76 -4.72 -8.00
CA VAL A 148 2.72 -4.94 -9.45
C VAL A 148 1.63 -4.09 -10.10
N TYR A 149 0.42 -4.10 -9.54
CA TYR A 149 -0.69 -3.29 -10.06
C TYR A 149 -0.44 -1.78 -9.96
N GLN A 150 0.26 -1.31 -8.92
CA GLN A 150 0.66 0.11 -8.78
C GLN A 150 1.62 0.56 -9.88
N LEU A 151 2.60 -0.28 -10.20
CA LEU A 151 3.53 -0.06 -11.31
C LEU A 151 2.78 0.00 -12.65
N ASP A 152 1.94 -0.99 -12.94
CA ASP A 152 1.17 -1.04 -14.19
C ASP A 152 0.22 0.16 -14.34
N ALA A 153 -0.45 0.55 -13.26
CA ALA A 153 -1.38 1.67 -13.25
C ALA A 153 -0.69 3.05 -13.25
N ASN A 154 0.64 3.09 -13.09
CA ASN A 154 1.42 4.30 -12.82
C ASN A 154 0.73 5.17 -11.75
N MET A 155 0.40 4.54 -10.62
CA MET A 155 -0.38 5.12 -9.53
C MET A 155 -0.02 4.44 -8.21
N THR A 156 0.30 5.24 -7.19
CA THR A 156 0.52 4.77 -5.82
C THR A 156 -0.68 5.15 -4.95
N ILE A 157 -1.10 4.24 -4.07
CA ILE A 157 -2.17 4.50 -3.09
C ILE A 157 -1.52 4.52 -1.71
N ALA A 158 -1.37 5.72 -1.15
CA ALA A 158 -0.66 5.94 0.12
C ALA A 158 -1.39 5.35 1.34
N ASP A 159 -2.72 5.24 1.29
CA ASP A 159 -3.54 4.78 2.42
C ASP A 159 -3.52 3.25 2.63
N ILE A 160 -2.70 2.52 1.87
CA ILE A 160 -2.62 1.06 1.91
C ILE A 160 -1.19 0.66 2.25
N SER A 161 -0.93 0.46 3.54
CA SER A 161 0.34 -0.07 4.05
C SER A 161 0.16 -1.53 4.48
N VAL A 162 0.89 -2.41 3.79
CA VAL A 162 1.02 -3.84 4.14
C VAL A 162 1.61 -3.97 5.54
N VAL A 163 2.62 -3.15 5.87
CA VAL A 163 3.28 -3.14 7.18
C VAL A 163 2.29 -2.74 8.28
N ASP A 164 1.45 -1.74 8.04
CA ASP A 164 0.46 -1.31 9.04
C ASP A 164 -0.60 -2.39 9.25
N ALA A 165 -1.05 -3.04 8.17
CA ALA A 165 -1.99 -4.15 8.26
C ALA A 165 -1.40 -5.33 9.05
N LEU A 166 -0.15 -5.69 8.78
CA LEU A 166 0.58 -6.71 9.54
C LEU A 166 0.68 -6.33 11.02
N ASN A 167 1.07 -5.09 11.33
CA ASN A 167 1.18 -4.60 12.69
C ASN A 167 -0.16 -4.61 13.42
N ARG A 168 -1.26 -4.21 12.76
CA ARG A 168 -2.60 -4.24 13.35
C ARG A 168 -3.02 -5.66 13.72
N ILE A 169 -2.84 -6.62 12.82
CA ILE A 169 -3.16 -8.04 13.05
C ILE A 169 -2.26 -8.64 14.13
N LYS A 170 -0.94 -8.39 14.07
CA LYS A 170 0.06 -8.92 15.01
C LYS A 170 -0.14 -8.40 16.43
N ASN A 171 -0.60 -7.15 16.58
CA ASN A 171 -0.78 -6.51 17.88
C ASN A 171 -2.16 -6.77 18.50
N ILE A 172 -3.01 -7.63 17.91
CA ILE A 172 -4.23 -8.09 18.59
C ILE A 172 -3.78 -8.96 19.78
N PRO A 173 -4.08 -8.57 21.02
CA PRO A 173 -3.63 -9.29 22.20
C PRO A 173 -4.34 -10.64 22.30
N LEU A 174 -3.67 -11.70 21.84
CA LEU A 174 -4.15 -13.09 21.93
C LEU A 174 -4.02 -13.67 23.35
N SER A 175 -3.47 -12.91 24.30
CA SER A 175 -3.34 -13.30 25.70
C SER A 175 -4.66 -13.06 26.45
N VAL A 176 -5.57 -14.02 26.40
CA VAL A 176 -6.62 -14.14 27.41
C VAL A 176 -6.12 -15.09 28.49
N GLY A 177 -6.21 -14.64 29.74
CA GLY A 177 -5.63 -15.27 30.92
C GLY A 177 -5.86 -16.76 30.98
N SER A 178 -4.81 -17.52 30.73
CA SER A 178 -4.71 -18.87 31.23
C SER A 178 -4.66 -18.76 32.76
N THR A 179 -5.69 -19.23 33.44
CA THR A 179 -5.57 -19.82 34.78
C THR A 179 -4.81 -21.15 34.70
N GLU A 180 -3.70 -21.13 33.98
CA GLU A 180 -2.56 -22.02 34.20
C GLU A 180 -1.51 -21.07 34.77
N GLU A 181 -0.90 -21.41 35.91
CA GLU A 181 0.27 -20.69 36.40
C GLU A 181 1.15 -20.37 35.20
N PRO A 182 1.57 -19.11 35.00
CA PRO A 182 2.37 -18.78 33.85
C PRO A 182 3.56 -19.73 33.91
N MET A 183 3.72 -20.59 32.91
CA MET A 183 5.06 -20.95 32.48
C MET A 183 5.67 -19.64 31.98
N GLY A 184 6.01 -18.78 32.94
CA GLY A 184 6.76 -17.58 32.69
C GLY A 184 7.96 -18.04 31.91
N LEU A 185 8.20 -17.37 30.79
CA LEU A 185 9.51 -17.41 30.17
C LEU A 185 10.51 -17.38 31.31
N SER A 186 11.41 -18.37 31.35
CA SER A 186 12.41 -18.48 32.41
C SER A 186 12.91 -17.08 32.71
N LYS A 187 12.99 -16.70 33.99
CA LYS A 187 13.44 -15.36 34.39
C LYS A 187 14.69 -14.93 33.62
N ARG A 188 15.55 -15.89 33.27
CA ARG A 188 16.74 -15.74 32.43
C ARG A 188 16.46 -15.39 30.96
N PHE A 189 15.45 -15.98 30.33
CA PHE A 189 15.05 -15.61 28.98
C PHE A 189 14.45 -14.19 28.95
N GLN A 190 13.68 -13.82 29.98
CA GLN A 190 13.19 -12.45 30.10
C GLN A 190 14.35 -11.46 30.32
N GLU A 191 15.30 -11.80 31.21
CA GLU A 191 16.53 -11.02 31.42
C GLU A 191 17.33 -10.87 30.11
N PHE A 192 17.48 -11.95 29.33
CA PHE A 192 18.14 -11.91 28.02
C PHE A 192 17.43 -10.98 27.03
N PHE A 193 16.10 -11.08 26.94
CA PHE A 193 15.28 -10.27 26.04
C PHE A 193 15.33 -8.78 26.42
N ASP A 194 15.25 -8.46 27.71
CA ASP A 194 15.28 -7.09 28.20
C ASP A 194 16.64 -6.42 27.99
N VAL A 195 17.75 -7.15 28.16
CA VAL A 195 19.10 -6.62 27.89
C VAL A 195 19.34 -6.47 26.39
N SER A 196 18.80 -7.38 25.56
CA SER A 196 18.88 -7.28 24.09
C SER A 196 18.18 -6.02 23.56
N ASN A 197 16.98 -5.71 24.06
CA ASN A 197 16.24 -4.51 23.69
C ASN A 197 16.93 -3.21 24.15
N GLN A 198 17.59 -3.25 25.32
CA GLN A 198 18.38 -2.12 25.80
C GLN A 198 19.62 -1.87 24.94
N LEU A 199 20.26 -2.93 24.45
CA LEU A 199 21.39 -2.83 23.54
C LEU A 199 20.96 -2.26 22.18
N GLU A 200 19.86 -2.75 21.61
CA GLU A 200 19.29 -2.20 20.37
C GLU A 200 18.97 -0.69 20.51
N SER A 201 18.33 -0.32 21.62
CA SER A 201 18.02 1.08 21.92
C SER A 201 19.27 1.95 22.08
N ALA A 202 20.36 1.39 22.62
CA ALA A 202 21.64 2.10 22.75
C ALA A 202 22.24 2.42 21.37
N PHE A 203 22.27 1.44 20.44
CA PHE A 203 22.75 1.66 19.07
C PHE A 203 21.93 2.71 18.32
N PHE A 204 20.60 2.67 18.42
CA PHE A 204 19.75 3.66 17.76
C PHE A 204 19.96 5.08 18.32
N THR A 205 20.16 5.19 19.63
CA THR A 205 20.39 6.48 20.29
C THR A 205 21.76 7.05 19.91
N ASP A 206 22.79 6.21 19.81
CA ASP A 206 24.14 6.63 19.40
C ASP A 206 24.15 7.20 17.98
N ILE A 207 23.55 6.49 17.01
CA ILE A 207 23.44 6.94 15.62
C ILE A 207 22.74 8.30 15.53
N HIS A 208 21.58 8.44 16.18
CA HIS A 208 20.79 9.67 16.07
C HIS A 208 21.45 10.87 16.79
N THR A 209 22.16 10.63 17.89
CA THR A 209 22.82 11.70 18.66
C THR A 209 24.12 12.13 17.97
N CYS A 210 24.86 11.19 17.39
CA CYS A 210 26.06 11.45 16.59
C CYS A 210 25.77 12.26 15.32
N GLU A 211 24.61 12.07 14.68
CA GLU A 211 24.19 12.84 13.50
C GLU A 211 23.87 14.33 13.80
N GLN A 212 23.69 14.69 15.08
CA GLN A 212 23.18 16.00 15.51
C GLN A 212 24.22 16.87 16.25
N LEU A 213 25.44 16.36 16.46
CA LEU A 213 26.51 17.07 17.17
C LEU A 213 27.52 17.70 16.20
N ASP A 214 27.68 19.03 16.30
CA ASP A 214 28.63 19.80 15.47
C ASP A 214 30.02 19.96 16.14
N ASP A 215 30.16 19.76 17.46
CA ASP A 215 31.42 19.84 18.20
C ASP A 215 32.12 18.48 18.27
N VAL A 216 33.34 18.41 17.73
CA VAL A 216 34.16 17.20 17.66
C VAL A 216 34.52 16.64 19.04
N ILE A 217 34.74 17.48 20.05
CA ILE A 217 35.09 17.03 21.40
C ILE A 217 33.87 16.45 22.11
N GLU A 218 32.70 17.07 21.92
CA GLU A 218 31.43 16.59 22.46
C GLU A 218 31.03 15.26 21.81
N PHE A 219 31.16 15.15 20.49
CA PHE A 219 30.98 13.91 19.74
C PHE A 219 31.85 12.78 20.29
N ILE A 220 33.17 13.00 20.41
CA ILE A 220 34.10 11.97 20.91
C ILE A 220 33.74 11.53 22.34
N THR A 221 33.31 12.46 23.18
CA THR A 221 32.95 12.17 24.58
C THR A 221 31.68 11.32 24.66
N VAL A 222 30.64 11.70 23.92
CA VAL A 222 29.35 11.00 23.87
C VAL A 222 29.51 9.61 23.25
N SER A 223 30.22 9.48 22.12
CA SER A 223 30.47 8.17 21.49
C SER A 223 31.28 7.23 22.39
N LEU A 224 32.23 7.75 23.17
CA LEU A 224 33.01 6.91 24.11
C LEU A 224 32.13 6.39 25.26
N GLU A 225 31.21 7.22 25.77
CA GLU A 225 30.28 6.83 26.84
C GLU A 225 29.23 5.84 26.34
N ASN A 226 28.71 6.04 25.13
CA ASN A 226 27.80 5.10 24.47
C ASN A 226 28.49 3.76 24.19
N GLY A 227 29.70 3.78 23.62
CA GLY A 227 30.47 2.56 23.37
C GLY A 227 30.81 1.78 24.64
N LYS A 228 31.01 2.46 25.77
CA LYS A 228 31.18 1.81 27.08
C LYS A 228 29.90 1.10 27.52
N LYS A 229 28.74 1.77 27.38
CA LYS A 229 27.43 1.21 27.74
C LYS A 229 27.07 0.01 26.85
N GLU A 230 27.36 0.08 25.56
CA GLU A 230 27.19 -1.04 24.62
C GLU A 230 28.06 -2.25 25.01
N ALA A 231 29.34 -2.01 25.33
CA ALA A 231 30.24 -3.06 25.79
C ALA A 231 29.75 -3.72 27.09
N GLU A 232 29.25 -2.92 28.04
CA GLU A 232 28.67 -3.43 29.30
C GLU A 232 27.43 -4.31 29.05
N LEU A 233 26.53 -3.88 28.15
CA LEU A 233 25.34 -4.66 27.78
C LEU A 233 25.69 -5.94 27.01
N MET A 234 26.70 -5.90 26.13
CA MET A 234 27.21 -7.06 25.42
C MET A 234 27.85 -8.10 26.36
N VAL A 235 28.59 -7.65 27.38
CA VAL A 235 29.15 -8.54 28.42
C VAL A 235 28.03 -9.18 29.24
N GLN A 236 27.00 -8.41 29.60
CA GLN A 236 25.82 -8.95 30.31
C GLN A 236 25.06 -9.98 29.47
N LEU A 237 24.87 -9.73 28.17
CA LEU A 237 24.25 -10.70 27.26
C LEU A 237 25.07 -11.98 27.14
N THR A 238 26.40 -11.85 27.05
CA THR A 238 27.29 -13.02 26.98
C THR A 238 27.23 -13.84 28.26
N ALA A 239 27.25 -13.19 29.43
CA ALA A 239 27.13 -13.89 30.72
C ALA A 239 25.76 -14.58 30.89
N ILE A 240 24.67 -13.95 30.45
CA ILE A 240 23.34 -14.56 30.47
C ILE A 240 23.28 -15.74 29.48
N SER A 241 23.92 -15.62 28.31
CA SER A 241 23.98 -16.68 27.30
C SER A 241 24.81 -17.88 27.73
N ASP A 242 25.95 -17.66 28.40
CA ASP A 242 26.81 -18.75 28.91
C ASP A 242 26.10 -19.54 30.02
N ASP A 243 25.29 -18.87 30.85
CA ASP A 243 24.46 -19.48 31.88
C ASP A 243 23.21 -20.21 31.33
N LEU A 244 22.90 -20.08 30.03
CA LEU A 244 21.78 -20.74 29.34
C LEU A 244 22.19 -22.05 28.61
N THR A 245 23.49 -22.32 28.49
CA THR A 245 24.09 -23.57 27.96
C THR A 245 24.37 -24.60 29.04
#